data_AF-K2C5E0-F1
#
_entry.id   AF-K2C5E0-F1
#
_cell.length_a   1.000
_cell.length_b   1.000
_cell.length_c   1.000
_cell.angle_alpha   90.00
_cell.angle_beta   90.00
_cell.angle_gamma   90.00
#
_symmetry.space_group_name_H-M   'P 1'
#
loop_
_entity.id
_entity.type
_entity.pdbx_description
1 polymer ?
#
loop_
_entity_poly.entity_id
_entity_poly.type
_entity_poly.pdbx_seq_one_letter_code
_entity_poly.pdbx_strand_id
1 'polypeptide(L)'
;MKVEVEENRASQNAEMVRLNKIESECRKNEEELNAATDQIKILNARSNMLEELRHSSESGIYRGVQAALALKETGRLPDIFGIIGDLIKVPQGYETAFETALGGSIQDIVTRDAETAKSAIAILKQNKAGRATFLPLDMITAPPTVANPGVKGCVGVALDLIQFDARFYTVMSNLLGRILIFDNLDNAVEFTRNNRNFNRIVTLDGEIVRSSGALTGGGEARKSGGILVRKREQEELDAKLAAFTSKESKLRTLVANL
;
A
#
# COMPACT_ATOMS: atom_id res chain seq x y z
N MET A 1 -36.73 40.16 51.30
CA MET A 1 -36.95 38.82 51.92
C MET A 1 -37.63 37.80 51.01
N LYS A 2 -38.93 37.89 50.65
CA LYS A 2 -39.54 36.85 49.76
C LYS A 2 -38.96 36.85 48.33
N VAL A 3 -38.83 38.03 47.72
CA VAL A 3 -38.28 38.18 46.35
C VAL A 3 -36.83 37.70 46.25
N GLU A 4 -36.02 38.05 47.23
CA GLU A 4 -34.59 37.68 47.35
C GLU A 4 -34.37 36.18 47.56
N VAL A 5 -35.32 35.49 48.21
CA VAL A 5 -35.32 34.02 48.35
C VAL A 5 -35.73 33.34 47.05
N GLU A 6 -36.65 33.92 46.27
CA GLU A 6 -37.03 33.41 44.95
C GLU A 6 -35.92 33.61 43.90
N GLU A 7 -35.26 34.77 43.90
CA GLU A 7 -34.10 35.04 43.02
C GLU A 7 -32.93 34.08 43.31
N ASN A 8 -32.60 33.85 44.58
CA ASN A 8 -31.57 32.88 44.96
C ASN A 8 -31.94 31.43 44.56
N ARG A 9 -33.21 31.03 44.69
CA ARG A 9 -33.68 29.72 44.22
C ARG A 9 -33.60 29.58 42.70
N ALA A 10 -33.94 30.63 41.96
CA ALA A 10 -33.83 30.62 40.50
C ALA A 10 -32.36 30.53 40.05
N SER A 11 -31.45 31.26 40.71
CA SER A 11 -30.01 31.19 40.45
C SER A 11 -29.43 29.80 40.74
N GLN A 12 -29.76 29.22 41.91
CA GLN A 12 -29.32 27.85 42.24
C GLN A 12 -29.86 26.80 41.26
N ASN A 13 -31.12 26.94 40.82
CA ASN A 13 -31.70 26.01 39.87
C ASN A 13 -31.03 26.13 38.49
N ALA A 14 -30.71 27.35 38.04
CA ALA A 14 -29.97 27.58 36.80
C ALA A 14 -28.54 27.00 36.86
N GLU A 15 -27.87 27.14 38.00
CA GLU A 15 -26.55 26.59 38.25
C GLU A 15 -26.56 25.06 38.28
N MET A 16 -27.59 24.45 38.90
CA MET A 16 -27.78 22.99 38.92
C MET A 16 -28.09 22.41 37.55
N VAL A 17 -28.89 23.10 36.71
CA VAL A 17 -29.10 22.72 35.30
C VAL A 17 -27.80 22.80 34.51
N ARG A 18 -26.98 23.82 34.74
CA ARG A 18 -25.67 23.98 34.09
C ARG A 18 -24.69 22.88 34.51
N LEU A 19 -24.66 22.53 35.79
CA LEU A 19 -23.81 21.46 36.32
C LEU A 19 -24.19 20.11 35.72
N ASN A 20 -25.48 19.76 35.70
CA ASN A 20 -25.97 18.52 35.08
C ASN A 20 -25.63 18.44 33.58
N LYS A 21 -25.65 19.58 32.87
CA LYS A 21 -25.26 19.64 31.46
C LYS A 21 -23.78 19.35 31.27
N ILE A 22 -22.92 19.98 32.08
CA ILE A 22 -21.46 19.77 32.06
C ILE A 22 -21.14 18.31 32.41
N GLU A 23 -21.78 17.74 33.43
CA GLU A 23 -21.59 16.34 33.83
C GLU A 23 -21.99 15.37 32.71
N SER A 24 -23.11 15.64 32.03
CA SER A 24 -23.52 14.83 30.88
C SER A 24 -22.57 14.95 29.68
N GLU A 25 -22.00 16.14 29.44
CA GLU A 25 -21.00 16.36 28.38
C GLU A 25 -19.67 15.68 28.73
N CYS A 26 -19.21 15.77 29.98
CA CYS A 26 -18.04 15.05 30.48
C CYS A 26 -18.19 13.55 30.26
N ARG A 27 -19.31 12.95 30.70
CA ARG A 27 -19.55 11.52 30.57
C ARG A 27 -19.51 11.06 29.11
N LYS A 28 -20.11 11.83 28.19
CA LYS A 28 -20.06 11.54 26.75
C LYS A 28 -18.64 11.61 26.20
N ASN A 29 -17.88 12.64 26.58
CA ASN A 29 -16.50 12.80 26.12
C ASN A 29 -15.59 11.68 26.65
N GLU A 30 -15.79 11.24 27.89
CA GLU A 30 -15.09 10.09 28.48
C GLU A 30 -15.43 8.77 27.77
N GLU A 31 -16.72 8.52 27.50
CA GLU A 31 -17.18 7.36 26.74
C GLU A 31 -16.54 7.34 25.33
N GLU A 32 -16.54 8.48 24.63
CA GLU A 32 -15.89 8.60 23.31
C GLU A 32 -14.36 8.48 23.38
N LEU A 33 -13.73 8.96 24.46
CA LEU A 33 -12.28 8.86 24.66
C LEU A 33 -11.87 7.40 24.85
N ASN A 34 -12.61 6.65 25.67
CA ASN A 34 -12.39 5.23 25.87
C ASN A 34 -12.59 4.46 24.57
N ALA A 35 -13.67 4.74 23.83
CA ALA A 35 -13.90 4.11 22.54
C ALA A 35 -12.77 4.40 21.52
N ALA A 36 -12.29 5.65 21.43
CA ALA A 36 -11.17 6.00 20.57
C ALA A 36 -9.87 5.28 20.99
N THR A 37 -9.60 5.20 22.29
CA THR A 37 -8.43 4.51 22.85
C THR A 37 -8.45 3.02 22.50
N ASP A 38 -9.60 2.36 22.60
CA ASP A 38 -9.73 0.94 22.27
C ASP A 38 -9.60 0.68 20.76
N GLN A 39 -10.12 1.56 19.91
CA GLN A 39 -9.88 1.48 18.46
C GLN A 39 -8.39 1.60 18.12
N ILE A 40 -7.66 2.52 18.76
CA ILE A 40 -6.21 2.66 18.58
C ILE A 40 -5.48 1.37 18.96
N LYS A 41 -5.84 0.73 20.07
CA LYS A 41 -5.24 -0.57 20.48
C LYS A 41 -5.46 -1.65 19.42
N ILE A 42 -6.68 -1.79 18.90
CA ILE A 42 -7.03 -2.79 17.88
C ILE A 42 -6.24 -2.53 16.59
N LEU A 43 -6.21 -1.29 16.12
CA LEU A 43 -5.50 -0.91 14.90
C LEU A 43 -3.98 -1.11 15.04
N ASN A 44 -3.40 -0.73 16.18
CA ASN A 44 -1.98 -0.96 16.47
C ASN A 44 -1.64 -2.46 16.51
N ALA A 45 -2.49 -3.29 17.11
CA ALA A 45 -2.28 -4.73 17.13
C ALA A 45 -2.27 -5.32 15.70
N ARG A 46 -3.16 -4.84 14.83
CA ARG A 46 -3.18 -5.26 13.43
C ARG A 46 -1.97 -4.77 12.64
N SER A 47 -1.58 -3.51 12.81
CA SER A 47 -0.40 -2.91 12.19
C SER A 47 0.88 -3.67 12.58
N ASN A 48 1.06 -3.94 13.87
CA ASN A 48 2.22 -4.68 14.37
C ASN A 48 2.27 -6.09 13.78
N MET A 49 1.13 -6.77 13.66
CA MET A 49 1.04 -8.08 13.03
C MET A 49 1.46 -8.04 11.55
N LEU A 50 1.07 -7.02 10.79
CA LEU A 50 1.49 -6.88 9.38
C LEU A 50 2.99 -6.58 9.25
N GLU A 51 3.53 -5.74 10.14
CA GLU A 51 4.96 -5.45 10.21
C GLU A 51 5.78 -6.71 10.56
N GLU A 52 5.36 -7.48 11.56
CA GLU A 52 5.97 -8.76 11.91
C GLU A 52 5.96 -9.73 10.72
N LEU A 53 4.83 -9.80 9.98
CA LEU A 53 4.73 -10.60 8.77
C LEU A 53 5.69 -10.13 7.67
N ARG A 54 5.97 -8.83 7.53
CA ARG A 54 6.92 -8.31 6.53
C ARG A 54 8.33 -8.81 6.77
N HIS A 55 8.73 -8.94 8.04
CA HIS A 55 10.05 -9.41 8.45
C HIS A 55 10.15 -10.93 8.60
N SER A 56 9.02 -11.65 8.57
CA SER A 56 9.00 -13.11 8.69
C SER A 56 9.26 -13.83 7.37
N SER A 57 9.54 -15.13 7.46
CA SER A 57 9.58 -16.03 6.30
C SER A 57 8.24 -16.19 5.59
N GLU A 58 7.14 -15.81 6.25
CA GLU A 58 5.77 -15.85 5.72
C GLU A 58 5.37 -14.57 4.97
N SER A 59 6.28 -13.58 4.92
CA SER A 59 6.13 -12.36 4.12
C SER A 59 5.85 -12.63 2.64
N GLY A 60 6.17 -13.83 2.13
CA GLY A 60 6.12 -14.12 0.69
C GLY A 60 7.22 -13.42 -0.10
N ILE A 61 8.13 -12.71 0.58
CA ILE A 61 9.33 -12.12 0.00
C ILE A 61 10.39 -13.22 -0.10
N TYR A 62 11.03 -13.33 -1.25
CA TYR A 62 12.10 -14.29 -1.46
C TYR A 62 13.25 -14.02 -0.49
N ARG A 63 13.81 -15.09 0.09
CA ARG A 63 14.92 -15.01 1.06
C ARG A 63 16.09 -14.13 0.58
N GLY A 64 16.46 -14.21 -0.69
CA GLY A 64 17.55 -13.39 -1.24
C GLY A 64 17.19 -11.90 -1.35
N VAL A 65 15.92 -11.60 -1.57
CA VAL A 65 15.40 -10.22 -1.57
C VAL A 65 15.42 -9.66 -0.15
N GLN A 66 14.93 -10.40 0.85
CA GLN A 66 15.01 -10.01 2.26
C GLN A 66 16.46 -9.73 2.69
N ALA A 67 17.38 -10.64 2.36
CA ALA A 67 18.79 -10.48 2.69
C ALA A 67 19.41 -9.25 2.03
N ALA A 68 19.01 -8.91 0.80
CA ALA A 68 19.49 -7.70 0.12
C ALA A 68 18.90 -6.41 0.73
N LEU A 69 17.62 -6.41 1.10
CA LEU A 69 17.00 -5.28 1.80
C LEU A 69 17.65 -5.04 3.18
N ALA A 70 18.03 -6.09 3.89
CA ALA A 70 18.77 -5.95 5.14
C ALA A 70 20.14 -5.25 4.96
N LEU A 71 20.79 -5.36 3.79
CA LEU A 71 22.03 -4.62 3.49
C LEU A 71 21.78 -3.10 3.39
N LYS A 72 20.59 -2.70 2.95
CA LYS A 72 20.14 -1.29 2.97
C LYS A 72 19.90 -0.83 4.40
N GLU A 73 19.11 -1.58 5.16
CA GLU A 73 18.69 -1.25 6.52
C GLU A 73 19.89 -1.12 7.49
N THR A 74 20.89 -2.00 7.32
CA THR A 74 22.14 -1.96 8.10
C THR A 74 23.13 -0.89 7.64
N GLY A 75 22.81 -0.12 6.58
CA GLY A 75 23.69 0.89 6.01
C GLY A 75 24.89 0.34 5.26
N ARG A 76 24.99 -0.98 5.05
CA ARG A 76 26.11 -1.61 4.34
C ARG A 76 26.07 -1.32 2.83
N LEU A 77 24.87 -1.23 2.25
CA LEU A 77 24.62 -0.82 0.87
C LEU A 77 23.44 0.16 0.83
N PRO A 78 23.64 1.44 1.18
CA PRO A 78 22.57 2.43 1.24
C PRO A 78 22.01 2.81 -0.15
N ASP A 79 22.77 2.53 -1.21
CA ASP A 79 22.40 2.79 -2.61
C ASP A 79 21.40 1.77 -3.21
N ILE A 80 20.84 0.90 -2.37
CA ILE A 80 19.67 0.08 -2.68
C ILE A 80 18.41 0.90 -2.41
N PHE A 81 17.57 1.14 -3.41
CA PHE A 81 16.34 1.92 -3.24
C PHE A 81 15.21 1.10 -2.63
N GLY A 82 15.05 -0.17 -3.03
CA GLY A 82 13.99 -1.05 -2.54
C GLY A 82 13.44 -1.95 -3.65
N ILE A 83 12.36 -2.68 -3.34
CA ILE A 83 11.66 -3.51 -4.32
C ILE A 83 10.62 -2.70 -5.11
N ILE A 84 10.26 -3.17 -6.31
CA ILE A 84 9.24 -2.52 -7.15
C ILE A 84 7.93 -2.28 -6.39
N GLY A 85 7.44 -3.24 -5.61
CA GLY A 85 6.21 -3.09 -4.82
C GLY A 85 6.22 -1.91 -3.84
N ASP A 86 7.38 -1.55 -3.31
CA ASP A 86 7.52 -0.40 -2.40
C ASP A 86 7.60 0.92 -3.16
N LEU A 87 8.17 0.89 -4.37
CA LEU A 87 8.47 2.07 -5.19
C LEU A 87 7.31 2.54 -6.08
N ILE A 88 6.18 1.82 -6.09
CA ILE A 88 4.98 2.18 -6.84
C ILE A 88 3.78 2.41 -5.91
N LYS A 89 2.84 3.21 -6.36
CA LYS A 89 1.50 3.34 -5.77
C LYS A 89 0.46 3.05 -6.85
N VAL A 90 -0.45 2.14 -6.52
CA VAL A 90 -1.48 1.62 -7.42
C VAL A 90 -2.85 2.14 -6.98
N PRO A 91 -3.78 2.47 -7.91
CA PRO A 91 -5.14 2.83 -7.58
C PRO A 91 -5.86 1.71 -6.82
N GLN A 92 -6.80 2.09 -5.96
CA GLN A 92 -7.59 1.12 -5.20
C GLN A 92 -8.39 0.20 -6.13
N GLY A 93 -8.33 -1.10 -5.85
CA GLY A 93 -9.00 -2.14 -6.63
C GLY A 93 -8.18 -2.64 -7.82
N TYR A 94 -7.00 -2.08 -8.08
CA TYR A 94 -6.13 -2.50 -9.19
C TYR A 94 -4.96 -3.38 -8.70
N GLU A 95 -4.88 -3.65 -7.40
CA GLU A 95 -3.77 -4.39 -6.77
C GLU A 95 -3.57 -5.76 -7.42
N THR A 96 -4.64 -6.52 -7.61
CA THR A 96 -4.60 -7.85 -8.26
C THR A 96 -4.03 -7.77 -9.68
N ALA A 97 -4.49 -6.81 -10.48
CA ALA A 97 -4.02 -6.62 -11.85
C ALA A 97 -2.51 -6.29 -11.87
N PHE A 98 -2.04 -5.41 -11.00
CA PHE A 98 -0.64 -5.01 -10.96
C PHE A 98 0.28 -6.08 -10.39
N GLU A 99 -0.17 -6.83 -9.39
CA GLU A 99 0.57 -7.99 -8.89
C GLU A 99 0.71 -9.08 -9.94
N THR A 100 -0.33 -9.29 -10.75
CA THR A 100 -0.33 -10.22 -11.87
C THR A 100 0.57 -9.72 -13.01
N ALA A 101 0.49 -8.43 -13.34
CA ALA A 101 1.29 -7.80 -14.38
C ALA A 101 2.79 -7.89 -14.09
N LEU A 102 3.19 -7.55 -12.86
CA LEU A 102 4.57 -7.60 -12.40
C LEU A 102 5.02 -9.04 -12.12
N GLY A 103 4.13 -9.90 -11.65
CA GLY A 103 4.48 -11.28 -11.27
C GLY A 103 5.62 -11.29 -10.25
N GLY A 104 6.67 -12.08 -10.49
CA GLY A 104 7.85 -12.11 -9.63
C GLY A 104 8.64 -10.79 -9.59
N SER A 105 8.54 -9.97 -10.65
CA SER A 105 9.29 -8.71 -10.75
C SER A 105 8.82 -7.64 -9.77
N ILE A 106 7.68 -7.84 -9.09
CA ILE A 106 7.28 -6.98 -7.97
C ILE A 106 8.34 -6.95 -6.85
N GLN A 107 9.16 -7.99 -6.74
CA GLN A 107 10.24 -8.12 -5.75
C GLN A 107 11.62 -7.81 -6.33
N ASP A 108 11.73 -7.42 -7.61
CA ASP A 108 13.00 -7.03 -8.19
C ASP A 108 13.49 -5.74 -7.52
N ILE A 109 14.80 -5.65 -7.28
CA ILE A 109 15.40 -4.62 -6.42
C ILE A 109 16.03 -3.53 -7.29
N VAL A 110 15.63 -2.28 -7.09
CA VAL A 110 16.24 -1.14 -7.79
C VAL A 110 17.49 -0.68 -7.03
N THR A 111 18.61 -0.52 -7.75
CA THR A 111 19.88 -0.01 -7.20
C THR A 111 20.33 1.22 -7.97
N ARG A 112 21.12 2.09 -7.32
CA ARG A 112 21.68 3.29 -7.96
C ARG A 112 22.46 2.95 -9.24
N ASP A 113 23.30 1.93 -9.17
CA ASP A 113 24.21 1.55 -10.24
C ASP A 113 24.48 0.03 -10.24
N ALA A 114 25.17 -0.43 -11.28
CA ALA A 114 25.57 -1.82 -11.44
C ALA A 114 26.60 -2.27 -10.39
N GLU A 115 27.43 -1.36 -9.87
CA GLU A 115 28.41 -1.66 -8.81
C GLU A 115 27.74 -2.05 -7.49
N THR A 116 26.68 -1.34 -7.12
CA THR A 116 25.85 -1.63 -5.95
C THR A 116 25.20 -3.00 -6.10
N ALA A 117 24.64 -3.30 -7.27
CA ALA A 117 24.03 -4.59 -7.56
C ALA A 117 25.07 -5.74 -7.47
N LYS A 118 26.24 -5.58 -8.08
CA LYS A 118 27.34 -6.57 -8.01
C LYS A 118 27.79 -6.81 -6.57
N SER A 119 27.92 -5.76 -5.78
CA SER A 119 28.30 -5.85 -4.36
C SER A 119 27.26 -6.63 -3.55
N ALA A 120 25.97 -6.35 -3.75
CA ALA A 120 24.88 -7.09 -3.12
C ALA A 120 24.92 -8.57 -3.53
N ILE A 121 25.05 -8.88 -4.83
CA ILE A 121 25.14 -10.25 -5.35
C ILE A 121 26.33 -11.00 -4.73
N ALA A 122 27.49 -10.35 -4.61
CA ALA A 122 28.68 -10.96 -4.01
C ALA A 122 28.45 -11.34 -2.54
N ILE A 123 27.82 -10.44 -1.77
CA ILE A 123 27.48 -10.69 -0.36
C ILE A 123 26.45 -11.82 -0.24
N LEU A 124 25.39 -11.81 -1.06
CA LEU A 124 24.38 -12.87 -1.07
C LEU A 124 25.01 -14.23 -1.39
N LYS A 125 25.92 -14.28 -2.37
CA LYS A 125 26.65 -15.48 -2.76
C LYS A 125 27.56 -15.98 -1.64
N GLN A 126 28.36 -15.09 -1.03
CA GLN A 126 29.26 -15.41 0.07
C GLN A 126 28.50 -16.02 1.26
N ASN A 127 27.33 -15.47 1.58
CA ASN A 127 26.51 -15.87 2.72
C ASN A 127 25.50 -16.98 2.39
N LYS A 128 25.45 -17.46 1.13
CA LYS A 128 24.42 -18.40 0.63
C LYS A 128 22.99 -17.93 0.99
N ALA A 129 22.76 -16.63 0.90
CA ALA A 129 21.54 -15.98 1.40
C ALA A 129 20.35 -16.02 0.43
N GLY A 130 20.48 -16.74 -0.69
CA GLY A 130 19.43 -16.87 -1.70
C GLY A 130 19.72 -16.07 -2.97
N ARG A 131 18.67 -15.83 -3.76
CA ARG A 131 18.74 -15.13 -5.05
C ARG A 131 17.80 -13.92 -5.04
N ALA A 132 18.22 -12.87 -5.72
CA ALA A 132 17.43 -11.68 -6.01
C ALA A 132 17.79 -11.16 -7.41
N THR A 133 16.84 -10.49 -8.05
CA THR A 133 17.07 -9.75 -9.29
C THR A 133 17.32 -8.29 -8.93
N PHE A 134 18.29 -7.67 -9.60
CA PHE A 134 18.62 -6.26 -9.40
C PHE A 134 18.42 -5.49 -10.70
N LEU A 135 17.91 -4.27 -10.58
CA LEU A 135 17.57 -3.35 -11.66
C LEU A 135 18.39 -2.06 -11.47
N PRO A 136 19.66 -2.06 -11.89
CA PRO A 136 20.55 -0.91 -11.76
C PRO A 136 20.15 0.22 -12.71
N LEU A 137 19.99 1.44 -12.19
CA LEU A 137 19.47 2.59 -12.95
C LEU A 137 20.38 3.05 -14.09
N ASP A 138 21.68 2.81 -14.00
CA ASP A 138 22.69 3.16 -15.00
C ASP A 138 22.74 2.19 -16.20
N MET A 139 22.11 1.02 -16.10
CA MET A 139 22.20 -0.04 -17.11
C MET A 139 20.84 -0.48 -17.66
N ILE A 140 19.76 -0.32 -16.90
CA ILE A 140 18.43 -0.73 -17.35
C ILE A 140 17.97 0.10 -18.55
N THR A 141 17.37 -0.58 -19.53
CA THR A 141 16.78 0.05 -20.72
C THR A 141 15.32 -0.34 -20.83
N ALA A 142 14.51 0.51 -21.46
CA ALA A 142 13.11 0.23 -21.71
C ALA A 142 12.84 0.18 -23.22
N PRO A 143 12.11 -0.82 -23.73
CA PRO A 143 11.58 -0.76 -25.08
C PRO A 143 10.54 0.37 -25.18
N PRO A 144 10.22 0.85 -26.40
CA PRO A 144 9.13 1.80 -26.61
C PRO A 144 7.82 1.30 -25.99
N THR A 145 7.14 2.21 -25.31
CA THR A 145 5.83 1.95 -24.72
C THR A 145 4.79 1.71 -25.82
N VAL A 146 3.71 1.04 -25.44
CA VAL A 146 2.52 0.96 -26.31
C VAL A 146 1.63 2.17 -26.08
N ALA A 147 0.89 2.58 -27.11
CA ALA A 147 -0.16 3.57 -26.93
C ALA A 147 -1.41 2.93 -26.32
N ASN A 148 -2.17 3.69 -25.54
CA ASN A 148 -3.50 3.27 -25.13
C ASN A 148 -4.39 3.14 -26.37
N PRO A 149 -4.94 1.95 -26.68
CA PRO A 149 -5.76 1.74 -27.87
C PRO A 149 -7.12 2.45 -27.82
N GLY A 150 -7.59 2.90 -26.65
CA GLY A 150 -8.87 3.60 -26.51
C GLY A 150 -10.09 2.74 -26.90
N VAL A 151 -9.94 1.41 -26.84
CA VAL A 151 -11.00 0.46 -27.19
C VAL A 151 -11.83 0.06 -25.98
N LYS A 152 -13.01 -0.51 -26.24
CA LYS A 152 -13.88 -1.06 -25.20
C LYS A 152 -13.11 -2.01 -24.29
N GLY A 153 -13.30 -1.83 -22.98
CA GLY A 153 -12.71 -2.66 -21.94
C GLY A 153 -11.24 -2.36 -21.64
N CYS A 154 -10.53 -1.59 -22.47
CA CYS A 154 -9.17 -1.18 -22.15
C CYS A 154 -9.18 -0.03 -21.12
N VAL A 155 -8.65 -0.31 -19.93
CA VAL A 155 -8.48 0.69 -18.86
C VAL A 155 -7.30 1.62 -19.19
N GLY A 156 -6.21 1.06 -19.73
CA GLY A 156 -5.06 1.84 -20.18
C GLY A 156 -3.76 1.05 -20.20
N VAL A 157 -2.64 1.75 -20.43
CA VAL A 157 -1.30 1.17 -20.28
C VAL A 157 -0.96 1.11 -18.79
N ALA A 158 -0.44 -0.01 -18.31
CA ALA A 158 -0.18 -0.22 -16.89
C ALA A 158 0.76 0.85 -16.29
N LEU A 159 1.74 1.33 -17.09
CA LEU A 159 2.63 2.42 -16.69
C LEU A 159 1.89 3.72 -16.36
N ASP A 160 0.85 4.05 -17.11
CA ASP A 160 0.10 5.31 -17.00
C ASP A 160 -0.88 5.30 -15.82
N LEU A 161 -1.16 4.13 -15.26
CA LEU A 161 -2.15 3.95 -14.19
C LEU A 161 -1.52 3.96 -12.78
N ILE A 162 -0.20 4.07 -12.66
CA ILE A 162 0.52 4.05 -11.37
C ILE A 162 1.27 5.35 -11.10
N GLN A 163 1.57 5.57 -9.82
CA GLN A 163 2.41 6.68 -9.38
C GLN A 163 3.76 6.14 -8.88
N PHE A 164 4.85 6.83 -9.23
CA PHE A 164 6.21 6.50 -8.82
C PHE A 164 7.11 7.74 -8.97
N ASP A 165 8.29 7.73 -8.34
CA ASP A 165 9.29 8.79 -8.51
C ASP A 165 9.87 8.75 -9.94
N ALA A 166 9.89 9.90 -10.63
CA ALA A 166 10.36 10.04 -12.00
C ALA A 166 11.75 9.44 -12.27
N ARG A 167 12.62 9.38 -11.25
CA ARG A 167 13.94 8.75 -11.36
C ARG A 167 13.88 7.25 -11.70
N PHE A 168 12.75 6.59 -11.44
CA PHE A 168 12.52 5.18 -11.73
C PHE A 168 11.80 4.96 -13.07
N TYR A 169 11.58 6.00 -13.87
CA TYR A 169 10.79 5.91 -15.11
C TYR A 169 11.27 4.79 -16.04
N THR A 170 12.58 4.67 -16.31
CA THR A 170 13.11 3.63 -17.19
C THR A 170 12.83 2.23 -16.66
N VAL A 171 12.91 2.03 -15.34
CA VAL A 171 12.57 0.76 -14.69
C VAL A 171 11.09 0.44 -14.86
N MET A 172 10.21 1.39 -14.51
CA MET A 172 8.76 1.18 -14.60
C MET A 172 8.31 1.01 -16.05
N SER A 173 8.89 1.75 -16.98
CA SER A 173 8.63 1.63 -18.42
C SER A 173 9.08 0.29 -18.97
N ASN A 174 10.20 -0.28 -18.51
CA ASN A 174 10.63 -1.62 -18.90
C ASN A 174 9.61 -2.69 -18.47
N LEU A 175 9.13 -2.60 -17.23
CA LEU A 175 8.25 -3.61 -16.64
C LEU A 175 6.79 -3.48 -17.10
N LEU A 176 6.28 -2.25 -17.23
CA LEU A 176 4.85 -1.97 -17.38
C LEU A 176 4.49 -1.24 -18.68
N GLY A 177 5.46 -0.66 -19.39
CA GLY A 177 5.22 0.19 -20.57
C GLY A 177 4.63 -0.52 -21.77
N ARG A 178 4.63 -1.87 -21.79
CA ARG A 178 4.04 -2.70 -22.84
C ARG A 178 2.93 -3.63 -22.34
N ILE A 179 2.41 -3.34 -21.13
CA ILE A 179 1.30 -4.08 -20.52
C ILE A 179 0.04 -3.22 -20.61
N LEU A 180 -1.05 -3.79 -21.10
CA LEU A 180 -2.36 -3.16 -21.10
C LEU A 180 -3.21 -3.74 -19.98
N ILE A 181 -3.98 -2.89 -19.30
CA ILE A 181 -4.96 -3.30 -18.31
C ILE A 181 -6.35 -3.29 -18.96
N PHE A 182 -7.10 -4.37 -18.77
CA PHE A 182 -8.46 -4.53 -19.25
C PHE A 182 -9.42 -4.78 -18.09
N ASP A 183 -10.70 -4.48 -18.29
CA ASP A 183 -11.75 -4.73 -17.31
C ASP A 183 -12.03 -6.23 -17.10
N ASN A 184 -12.11 -7.02 -18.19
CA ASN A 184 -12.42 -8.45 -18.16
C ASN A 184 -11.73 -9.23 -19.29
N LEU A 185 -11.78 -10.56 -19.16
CA LEU A 185 -11.13 -11.49 -20.08
C LEU A 185 -11.70 -11.46 -21.50
N ASP A 186 -13.03 -11.33 -21.65
CA ASP A 186 -13.68 -11.37 -22.96
C ASP A 186 -13.23 -10.20 -23.84
N ASN A 187 -13.24 -8.98 -23.29
CA ASN A 187 -12.73 -7.78 -23.98
C ASN A 187 -11.23 -7.91 -24.31
N ALA A 188 -10.43 -8.48 -23.39
CA ALA A 188 -9.00 -8.70 -23.61
C ALA A 188 -8.74 -9.69 -24.76
N VAL A 189 -9.51 -10.79 -24.82
CA VAL A 189 -9.43 -11.79 -25.90
C VAL A 189 -9.88 -11.21 -27.23
N GLU A 190 -10.99 -10.48 -27.26
CA GLU A 190 -11.50 -9.82 -28.47
C GLU A 190 -10.44 -8.87 -29.07
N PHE A 191 -9.85 -8.01 -28.24
CA PHE A 191 -8.79 -7.11 -28.68
C PHE A 191 -7.58 -7.86 -29.24
N THR A 192 -7.16 -8.93 -28.55
CA THR A 192 -6.00 -9.76 -28.93
C THR A 192 -6.18 -10.46 -30.27
N ARG A 193 -7.41 -10.78 -30.70
CA ARG A 193 -7.64 -11.42 -32.01
C ARG A 193 -7.13 -10.57 -33.17
N ASN A 194 -7.28 -9.25 -33.07
CA ASN A 194 -6.98 -8.31 -34.14
C ASN A 194 -5.68 -7.50 -33.89
N ASN A 195 -5.08 -7.60 -32.71
CA ASN A 195 -3.93 -6.79 -32.31
C ASN A 195 -2.82 -7.64 -31.69
N ARG A 196 -1.57 -7.35 -32.06
CA ARG A 196 -0.37 -8.03 -31.53
C ARG A 196 0.70 -7.08 -31.01
N ASN A 197 0.49 -5.76 -31.13
CA ASN A 197 1.47 -4.75 -30.74
C ASN A 197 1.43 -4.45 -29.23
N PHE A 198 1.57 -5.48 -28.40
CA PHE A 198 1.72 -5.40 -26.94
C PHE A 198 2.55 -6.59 -26.44
N ASN A 199 2.96 -6.58 -25.17
CA ASN A 199 3.61 -7.75 -24.56
C ASN A 199 2.55 -8.69 -23.99
N ARG A 200 1.75 -8.18 -23.04
CA ARG A 200 0.62 -8.90 -22.47
C ARG A 200 -0.49 -7.92 -22.05
N ILE A 201 -1.69 -8.43 -21.94
CA ILE A 201 -2.85 -7.79 -21.33
C ILE A 201 -3.07 -8.46 -19.99
N VAL A 202 -3.47 -7.68 -18.99
CA VAL A 202 -3.90 -8.18 -17.69
C VAL A 202 -5.26 -7.60 -17.37
N THR A 203 -6.19 -8.43 -16.91
CA THR A 203 -7.53 -7.97 -16.50
C THR A 203 -7.51 -7.44 -15.06
N LEU A 204 -8.56 -6.73 -14.62
CA LEU A 204 -8.71 -6.31 -13.23
C LEU A 204 -8.74 -7.49 -12.25
N ASP A 205 -9.28 -8.64 -12.69
CA ASP A 205 -9.37 -9.87 -11.91
C ASP A 205 -8.08 -10.73 -11.96
N GLY A 206 -7.09 -10.35 -12.79
CA GLY A 206 -5.77 -10.97 -12.80
C GLY A 206 -5.58 -12.13 -13.79
N GLU A 207 -6.43 -12.24 -14.81
CA GLU A 207 -6.12 -13.08 -15.97
C GLU A 207 -5.09 -12.38 -16.88
N ILE A 208 -4.27 -13.19 -17.57
CA ILE A 208 -3.25 -12.71 -18.50
C ILE A 208 -3.57 -13.21 -19.90
N VAL A 209 -3.50 -12.31 -20.88
CA VAL A 209 -3.49 -12.65 -22.31
C VAL A 209 -2.18 -12.17 -22.93
N ARG A 210 -1.33 -13.10 -23.39
CA ARG A 210 -0.05 -12.75 -24.05
C ARG A 210 -0.30 -12.43 -25.51
N SER A 211 0.58 -11.62 -26.11
CA SER A 211 0.50 -11.31 -27.55
C SER A 211 0.63 -12.55 -28.44
N SER A 212 1.29 -13.61 -27.96
CA SER A 212 1.33 -14.94 -28.59
C SER A 212 -0.01 -15.68 -28.62
N GLY A 213 -1.05 -15.18 -27.95
CA GLY A 213 -2.35 -15.83 -27.80
C GLY A 213 -2.43 -16.80 -26.64
N ALA A 214 -1.37 -16.97 -25.84
CA ALA A 214 -1.43 -17.75 -24.62
C ALA A 214 -2.25 -17.03 -23.54
N LEU A 215 -3.15 -17.76 -22.88
CA LEU A 215 -3.98 -17.28 -21.79
C LEU A 215 -3.53 -17.91 -20.47
N THR A 216 -3.64 -17.17 -19.37
CA THR A 216 -3.39 -17.67 -18.02
C THR A 216 -4.49 -17.13 -17.11
N GLY A 217 -5.12 -18.02 -16.36
CA GLY A 217 -6.19 -17.72 -15.42
C GLY A 217 -6.50 -18.94 -14.57
N GLY A 218 -7.39 -18.79 -13.60
CA GLY A 218 -7.76 -19.83 -12.63
C GLY A 218 -7.82 -19.27 -11.21
N GLY A 219 -8.39 -20.05 -10.29
CA GLY A 219 -8.58 -19.65 -8.89
C GLY A 219 -7.75 -20.46 -7.91
N GLU A 220 -6.88 -19.79 -7.17
CA GLU A 220 -6.87 -19.70 -5.70
C GLU A 220 -5.90 -18.56 -5.34
N ALA A 221 -6.34 -17.61 -4.51
CA ALA A 221 -5.50 -16.50 -4.08
C ALA A 221 -4.32 -17.01 -3.25
N ARG A 222 -3.16 -16.35 -3.39
CA ARG A 222 -2.07 -16.46 -2.41
C ARG A 222 -2.69 -16.31 -1.02
N LYS A 223 -2.64 -17.36 -0.18
CA LYS A 223 -3.32 -17.49 1.14
C LYS A 223 -3.08 -16.35 2.15
N SER A 224 -2.28 -15.36 1.81
CA SER A 224 -1.81 -14.33 2.72
C SER A 224 -1.96 -12.91 2.14
N GLY A 225 -2.67 -12.72 1.02
CA GLY A 225 -2.74 -11.42 0.33
C GLY A 225 -1.40 -11.07 -0.32
N GLY A 226 -1.40 -10.49 -1.50
CA GLY A 226 -0.14 -10.12 -2.13
C GLY A 226 0.48 -8.85 -1.55
N ILE A 227 1.67 -8.51 -2.05
CA ILE A 227 2.49 -7.41 -1.53
C ILE A 227 1.76 -6.06 -1.62
N LEU A 228 1.05 -5.80 -2.72
CA LEU A 228 0.33 -4.53 -2.89
C LEU A 228 -0.92 -4.46 -2.02
N VAL A 229 -1.64 -5.59 -1.88
CA VAL A 229 -2.82 -5.67 -1.01
C VAL A 229 -2.45 -5.39 0.44
N ARG A 230 -1.35 -5.97 0.93
CA ARG A 230 -0.87 -5.72 2.30
C ARG A 230 -0.35 -4.32 2.50
N LYS A 231 0.37 -3.78 1.51
CA LYS A 231 0.83 -2.38 1.55
C LYS A 231 -0.37 -1.44 1.67
N ARG A 232 -1.44 -1.69 0.90
CA ARG A 232 -2.68 -0.93 0.99
C ARG A 232 -3.34 -1.06 2.36
N GLU A 233 -3.43 -2.28 2.90
CA GLU A 233 -3.96 -2.50 4.24
C GLU A 233 -3.18 -1.70 5.29
N GLN A 234 -1.85 -1.68 5.20
CA GLN A 234 -0.99 -0.88 6.08
C GLN A 234 -1.25 0.62 5.94
N GLU A 235 -1.31 1.15 4.71
CA GLU A 235 -1.64 2.57 4.46
C GLU A 235 -3.01 2.96 5.04
N GLU A 236 -4.01 2.08 4.94
CA GLU A 236 -5.35 2.31 5.51
C GLU A 236 -5.36 2.26 7.04
N LEU A 237 -4.58 1.36 7.64
CA LEU A 237 -4.40 1.29 9.09
C LEU A 237 -3.70 2.55 9.61
N ASP A 238 -2.63 3.00 8.97
CA ASP A 238 -1.89 4.20 9.35
C ASP A 238 -2.77 5.45 9.27
N ALA A 239 -3.58 5.58 8.22
CA ALA A 239 -4.53 6.68 8.08
C ALA A 239 -5.61 6.66 9.18
N LYS A 240 -6.13 5.48 9.52
CA LYS A 240 -7.11 5.32 10.62
C LYS A 240 -6.47 5.63 11.97
N LEU A 241 -5.25 5.15 12.23
CA LEU A 241 -4.50 5.44 13.44
C LEU A 241 -4.30 6.94 13.61
N ALA A 242 -3.81 7.63 12.58
CA ALA A 242 -3.63 9.08 12.62
C ALA A 242 -4.94 9.83 12.93
N ALA A 243 -6.06 9.41 12.33
CA ALA A 243 -7.37 10.00 12.59
C ALA A 243 -7.84 9.76 14.03
N PHE A 244 -7.75 8.53 14.54
CA PHE A 244 -8.16 8.19 15.90
C PHE A 244 -7.25 8.81 16.96
N THR A 245 -5.93 8.84 16.76
CA THR A 245 -4.99 9.50 17.68
C THR A 245 -5.24 11.02 17.74
N SER A 246 -5.57 11.65 16.61
CA SER A 246 -5.99 13.06 16.60
C SER A 246 -7.30 13.25 17.38
N LYS A 247 -8.28 12.35 17.22
CA LYS A 247 -9.54 12.38 17.97
C LYS A 247 -9.31 12.18 19.49
N GLU A 248 -8.52 11.18 19.87
CA GLU A 248 -8.15 10.89 21.26
C GLU A 248 -7.48 12.11 21.91
N SER A 249 -6.49 12.72 21.25
CA SER A 249 -5.81 13.90 21.76
C SER A 249 -6.78 15.07 22.03
N LYS A 250 -7.71 15.35 21.11
CA LYS A 250 -8.73 16.39 21.29
C LYS A 250 -9.66 16.09 22.46
N LEU A 251 -10.16 14.87 22.56
CA LEU A 251 -11.05 14.44 23.65
C LEU A 251 -10.34 14.48 25.00
N ARG A 252 -9.07 14.07 25.06
CA ARG A 252 -8.26 14.11 26.27
C ARG A 252 -8.06 15.53 26.78
N THR A 253 -7.81 16.49 25.87
CA THR A 253 -7.75 17.92 26.22
C THR A 253 -9.11 18.46 26.70
N LEU A 254 -10.21 18.02 26.08
CA LEU A 254 -11.56 18.46 26.48
C LEU A 254 -11.92 17.96 27.88
N VAL A 255 -11.65 16.68 28.18
CA VAL A 255 -11.85 16.09 29.50
C VAL A 255 -10.93 16.72 30.56
N ALA A 256 -9.70 17.11 30.20
CA ALA A 256 -8.77 17.74 31.15
C ALA A 256 -9.07 19.23 31.46
N ASN A 257 -9.84 19.91 30.61
CA ASN A 257 -10.18 21.33 30.73
C ASN A 257 -11.58 21.59 31.32
N LEU A 258 -12.34 20.54 31.61
CA LEU A 258 -13.64 20.56 32.28
C LEU A 258 -13.48 20.32 33.78
#